data_AF-H5U3X1-F1
#
_entry.id   AF-H5U3X1-F1
#
_cell.length_a   1.000
_cell.length_b   1.000
_cell.length_c   1.000
_cell.angle_alpha   90.00
_cell.angle_beta   90.00
_cell.angle_gamma   90.00
#
_symmetry.space_group_name_H-M   'P 1'
#
loop_
_entity.id
_entity.type
_entity.pdbx_description
1 polymer ?
#
loop_
_entity_poly.entity_id
_entity_poly.type
_entity_poly.pdbx_seq_one_letter_code
_entity_poly.pdbx_strand_id
1 'polypeptide(L)'
;MNIYDAHGNFLARVDLYWRDARLCGEADGNKKYGDDADETRRALLGEKSRGDAIVETGHALLRWGWRDVDEPAVLARRVLGMLGRRAA
;
A
#
# COMPACT_ATOMS: atom_id res chain seq x y z
N MET A 1 -8.82 1.47 6.15
CA MET A 1 -8.89 0.37 7.15
C MET A 1 -7.66 0.45 8.05
N ASN A 2 -7.76 0.16 9.36
CA ASN A 2 -6.58 0.09 10.22
C ASN A 2 -6.00 -1.32 10.23
N ILE A 3 -4.67 -1.42 10.13
CA ILE A 3 -3.90 -2.66 10.18
C ILE A 3 -3.10 -2.67 11.48
N TYR A 4 -3.12 -3.82 12.15
CA TYR A 4 -2.44 -4.06 13.41
C TYR A 4 -1.55 -5.29 13.29
N ASP A 5 -0.51 -5.37 14.11
CA ASP A 5 0.30 -6.58 14.25
C ASP A 5 -0.40 -7.66 15.11
N ALA A 6 0.27 -8.80 15.29
CA ALA A 6 -0.23 -9.91 16.11
C ALA A 6 -0.40 -9.57 17.60
N HIS A 7 0.22 -8.49 18.07
CA HIS A 7 0.14 -8.00 19.45
C HIS A 7 -0.90 -6.88 19.62
N GLY A 8 -1.58 -6.49 18.55
CA GLY A 8 -2.57 -5.40 18.56
C GLY A 8 -1.97 -4.01 18.45
N ASN A 9 -0.67 -3.87 18.13
CA ASN A 9 -0.07 -2.57 17.89
C ASN A 9 -0.50 -2.03 16.54
N PHE A 10 -0.85 -0.75 16.48
CA PHE A 10 -1.22 -0.10 15.23
C PHE A 10 -0.02 0.02 14.29
N LEU A 11 -0.17 -0.45 13.05
CA LEU A 11 0.87 -0.35 12.01
C LEU A 11 0.57 0.79 11.04
N ALA A 12 -0.64 0.81 10.49
CA ALA A 12 -1.01 1.74 9.43
C ALA A 12 -2.52 1.86 9.26
N ARG A 13 -2.95 2.97 8.65
CA ARG A 13 -4.25 3.07 8.01
C ARG A 13 -4.04 3.05 6.50
N VAL A 14 -4.68 2.09 5.84
CA VAL A 14 -4.65 1.94 4.37
C VAL A 14 -5.86 2.59 3.73
N ASP A 15 -5.71 3.09 2.50
CA ASP A 15 -6.80 3.72 1.73
C ASP A 15 -7.92 2.72 1.42
N LEU A 16 -7.56 1.55 0.89
CA LEU A 16 -8.47 0.51 0.43
C LEU A 16 -8.10 -0.84 1.02
N TYR A 17 -9.11 -1.69 1.27
CA TYR A 17 -8.89 -3.01 1.83
C TYR A 17 -9.90 -4.04 1.33
N TRP A 18 -9.41 -5.04 0.60
CA TRP A 18 -10.18 -6.22 0.22
C TRP A 18 -9.96 -7.32 1.26
N ARG A 19 -10.93 -7.43 2.18
CA ARG A 19 -10.84 -8.27 3.38
C ARG A 19 -10.55 -9.73 3.07
N ASP A 20 -11.30 -10.32 2.15
CA ASP A 20 -11.22 -11.76 1.85
C ASP A 20 -9.86 -12.14 1.24
N ALA A 21 -9.26 -11.21 0.50
CA ALA A 21 -7.94 -11.40 -0.12
C ALA A 21 -6.80 -10.85 0.74
N ARG A 22 -7.06 -10.31 1.94
CA ARG A 22 -6.08 -9.60 2.79
C ARG A 22 -5.20 -8.63 1.98
N LEU A 23 -5.80 -7.92 1.02
CA LEU A 23 -5.11 -7.02 0.11
C LEU A 23 -5.36 -5.58 0.53
N CYS A 24 -4.29 -4.87 0.83
CA CYS A 24 -4.27 -3.44 1.06
C CYS A 24 -3.98 -2.71 -0.27
N GLY A 25 -4.77 -1.69 -0.58
CA GLY A 25 -4.53 -0.79 -1.69
C GLY A 25 -4.19 0.61 -1.18
N GLU A 26 -3.16 1.23 -1.75
CA GLU A 26 -2.76 2.61 -1.44
C GLU A 26 -2.70 3.41 -2.74
N ALA A 27 -3.37 4.57 -2.74
CA ALA A 27 -3.33 5.51 -3.84
C ALA A 27 -2.26 6.56 -3.54
N ASP A 28 -1.04 6.33 -4.01
CA ASP A 28 0.07 7.25 -3.83
C ASP A 28 -0.09 8.43 -4.80
N GLY A 29 -0.45 9.60 -4.27
CA GLY A 29 -0.27 10.84 -5.00
C GLY A 29 1.22 11.13 -5.23
N ASN A 30 1.54 12.02 -6.17
CA ASN A 30 2.88 12.62 -6.25
C ASN A 30 3.08 13.50 -5.01
N LYS A 31 3.49 12.87 -3.91
CA LYS A 31 3.83 13.55 -2.66
C LYS A 31 5.04 14.43 -2.98
N LYS A 32 4.83 15.75 -2.93
CA LYS A 32 5.94 16.69 -2.97
C LYS A 32 6.65 16.58 -1.63
N TYR A 33 7.80 15.90 -1.61
CA TYR A 33 8.70 16.00 -0.47
C TYR A 33 9.35 17.39 -0.51
N GLY A 34 9.69 17.95 0.65
CA GLY A 34 10.33 19.26 0.74
C GLY A 34 11.70 19.30 0.05
N ASP A 35 12.30 20.48 -0.03
CA ASP A 35 13.62 20.67 -0.68
C ASP A 35 14.79 20.02 0.08
N ASP A 36 14.55 19.50 1.29
CA ASP A 36 15.53 18.75 2.08
C ASP A 36 15.57 17.27 1.66
N ALA A 37 16.71 16.88 1.08
CA ALA A 37 16.98 15.51 0.65
C ALA A 37 16.97 14.50 1.82
N ASP A 38 17.41 14.92 3.01
CA ASP A 38 17.45 14.04 4.18
C ASP A 38 16.05 13.81 4.77
N GLU A 39 15.19 14.84 4.75
CA GLU A 39 13.77 14.69 5.10
C GLU A 39 13.07 13.74 4.12
N THR A 40 13.28 13.94 2.81
CA THR A 40 12.76 13.07 1.75
C THR A 40 13.19 11.62 1.98
N ARG A 41 14.48 11.40 2.24
CA ARG A 41 15.03 10.07 2.50
C ARG A 41 14.40 9.42 3.73
N ARG A 42 14.26 10.15 4.84
CA ARG A 42 13.59 9.64 6.06
C ARG A 42 12.13 9.28 5.79
N ALA A 43 11.41 10.11 5.04
CA ALA A 43 10.02 9.84 4.69
C ALA A 43 9.87 8.56 3.85
N LEU A 44 10.71 8.39 2.83
CA LEU A 44 10.72 7.19 1.99
C LEU A 44 11.08 5.92 2.78
N LEU A 45 12.08 6.00 3.66
CA LEU A 45 12.45 4.89 4.53
C LEU A 45 11.31 4.53 5.51
N GLY A 46 10.62 5.52 6.05
CA GLY A 46 9.44 5.30 6.90
C GLY A 46 8.26 4.68 6.15
N GLU A 47 8.01 5.11 4.90
CA GLU A 47 7.00 4.51 4.02
C GLU A 47 7.34 3.06 3.66
N LYS A 48 8.63 2.77 3.40
CA LYS A 48 9.11 1.42 3.15
C LYS A 48 8.95 0.52 4.39
N SER A 49 9.46 0.95 5.53
CA SER A 49 9.39 0.18 6.78
C SER A 49 7.94 -0.12 7.20
N ARG A 50 7.03 0.84 7.01
CA ARG A 50 5.59 0.60 7.23
C ARG A 50 5.01 -0.41 6.26
N GLY A 51 5.41 -0.35 4.99
CA GLY A 51 5.03 -1.35 3.98
C GLY A 51 5.49 -2.75 4.35
N ASP A 52 6.74 -2.88 4.76
CA ASP A 52 7.33 -4.15 5.19
C ASP A 52 6.57 -4.73 6.39
N ALA A 53 6.29 -3.92 7.41
CA ALA A 53 5.52 -4.34 8.59
C ALA A 53 4.10 -4.82 8.23
N ILE A 54 3.41 -4.15 7.28
CA ILE A 54 2.11 -4.62 6.79
C ILE A 54 2.26 -5.99 6.11
N VAL A 55 3.29 -6.19 5.29
CA VAL A 55 3.52 -7.45 4.57
C VAL A 55 3.84 -8.60 5.54
N GLU A 56 4.62 -8.34 6.58
CA GLU A 56 4.97 -9.32 7.62
C GLU A 56 3.75 -9.88 8.37
N THR A 57 2.67 -9.11 8.46
CA THR A 57 1.39 -9.61 9.01
C THR A 57 0.62 -10.55 8.07
N GLY A 58 1.13 -10.81 6.86
CA GLY A 58 0.52 -11.67 5.85
C GLY A 58 -0.43 -10.94 4.89
N HIS A 59 -0.54 -9.61 4.99
CA HIS A 59 -1.28 -8.82 3.99
C HIS A 59 -0.45 -8.63 2.73
N ALA A 60 -1.11 -8.38 1.60
CA ALA A 60 -0.44 -7.76 0.46
C ALA A 60 -0.62 -6.26 0.46
N LEU A 61 0.30 -5.59 -0.23
CA LEU A 61 0.20 -4.18 -0.55
C LEU A 61 0.25 -3.98 -2.07
N LEU A 62 -0.74 -3.28 -2.63
CA LEU A 62 -0.75 -2.80 -4.00
C LEU A 62 -0.78 -1.28 -3.99
N ARG A 63 0.25 -0.65 -4.57
CA ARG A 63 0.35 0.80 -4.72
C ARG A 63 0.11 1.20 -6.17
N TRP A 64 -0.55 2.33 -6.38
CA TRP A 64 -0.71 2.94 -7.69
C TRP A 64 -0.68 4.46 -7.58
N GLY A 65 -0.23 5.12 -8.65
CA GLY A 65 -0.16 6.57 -8.74
C GLY A 65 -1.07 7.15 -9.80
N TRP A 66 -0.96 8.46 -10.03
CA TRP A 66 -1.77 9.17 -11.03
C TRP A 66 -1.70 8.55 -12.43
N ARG A 67 -0.53 8.08 -12.86
CA ARG A 67 -0.36 7.40 -14.16
C ARG A 67 -1.21 6.13 -14.30
N ASP A 68 -1.37 5.37 -13.21
CA ASP A 68 -2.21 4.18 -13.22
C ASP A 68 -3.71 4.54 -13.26
N VAL A 69 -4.08 5.68 -12.69
CA VAL A 69 -5.46 6.21 -12.72
C VAL A 69 -5.81 6.70 -14.13
N ASP A 70 -4.86 7.30 -14.85
CA ASP A 70 -5.01 7.69 -16.26
C ASP A 70 -5.18 6.46 -17.19
N GLU A 71 -4.73 5.28 -16.74
CA GLU A 71 -4.88 4.00 -17.44
C GLU A 71 -5.75 3.02 -16.63
N PRO A 72 -7.05 3.31 -16.42
CA PRO A 72 -7.88 2.61 -15.42
C PRO A 72 -8.03 1.10 -15.72
N ALA A 73 -7.99 0.69 -16.98
CA ALA A 73 -8.01 -0.72 -17.37
C ALA A 73 -6.75 -1.48 -16.89
N VAL A 74 -5.58 -0.83 -16.87
CA VAL A 74 -4.33 -1.41 -16.38
C VAL A 74 -4.40 -1.57 -14.86
N LEU A 75 -4.86 -0.54 -14.15
CA LEU A 75 -5.05 -0.60 -12.71
C LEU A 75 -6.05 -1.70 -12.32
N ALA A 76 -7.20 -1.76 -12.99
CA ALA A 76 -8.20 -2.80 -12.76
C ALA A 76 -7.61 -4.21 -12.95
N ARG A 77 -6.84 -4.43 -14.02
CA ARG A 77 -6.16 -5.72 -14.26
C ARG A 77 -5.19 -6.09 -13.15
N ARG A 78 -4.41 -5.13 -12.63
CA ARG A 78 -3.47 -5.36 -11.51
C ARG A 78 -4.22 -5.77 -10.25
N VAL A 79 -5.29 -5.04 -9.90
CA VAL A 79 -6.15 -5.34 -8.75
C VAL A 79 -6.77 -6.72 -8.88
N LEU A 80 -7.49 -6.99 -9.99
CA LEU A 80 -8.14 -8.28 -10.23
C LEU A 80 -7.15 -9.44 -10.23
N GLY A 81 -5.96 -9.26 -10.81
CA GLY A 81 -4.91 -10.25 -10.78
C GLY A 81 -4.40 -10.57 -9.37
N MET A 82 -4.32 -9.58 -8.48
CA MET A 82 -3.95 -9.81 -7.09
C MET A 82 -5.05 -10.50 -6.29
N LEU A 83 -6.31 -10.11 -6.51
CA LEU A 83 -7.46 -10.75 -5.88
C LEU A 83 -7.57 -12.22 -6.30
N GLY A 84 -7.45 -12.52 -7.59
CA GLY A 84 -7.51 -13.88 -8.10
C GLY A 84 -6.42 -14.81 -7.54
N ARG A 85 -5.19 -14.31 -7.34
CA ARG A 85 -4.10 -15.10 -6.73
C ARG A 85 -4.28 -15.38 -5.23
N ARG A 86 -5.15 -14.64 -4.55
CA ARG A 86 -5.35 -14.72 -3.10
C ARG A 86 -6.71 -15.27 -2.68
N ALA A 87 -7.62 -15.45 -3.61
CA ALA A 87 -8.90 -16.14 -3.40
C ALA A 87 -8.79 -17.67 -3.53
N ALA A 88 -7.61 -18.20 -3.87
CA ALA A 88 -7.32 -19.61 -4.12
C ALA A 88 -6.50 -20.23 -2.97
#